data_AF-A0A6P0AZU8-F1
#
_entry.id   AF-A0A6P0AZU8-F1
#
_cell.length_a   1.000
_cell.length_b   1.000
_cell.length_c   1.000
_cell.angle_alpha   90.00
_cell.angle_beta   90.00
_cell.angle_gamma   90.00
#
_symmetry.space_group_name_H-M   'P 1'
#
loop_
_entity.id
_entity.type
_entity.pdbx_description
1 polymer ?
#
loop_
_entity_poly.entity_id
_entity_poly.type
_entity_poly.pdbx_seq_one_letter_code
_entity_poly.pdbx_strand_id
1 'polypeptide(L)'
;MITAAQMRAARALLGIDQRQLAELAGISVPTIQRMEASADVVRGNVDSLMRLLAALESAGVEVINEGTVSTDGGRGVRLRAKLKPSKSGATEPSGPFPAARDDP
;
A
#
# COMPACT_ATOMS: atom_id res chain seq x y z
N MET A 1 -13.14 -5.42 -3.70
CA MET A 1 -13.67 -4.38 -4.61
C MET A 1 -13.71 -3.06 -3.85
N ILE A 2 -13.16 -1.97 -4.41
CA ILE A 2 -13.05 -0.66 -3.73
C ILE A 2 -14.22 0.26 -4.11
N THR A 3 -14.73 1.05 -3.16
CA THR A 3 -15.75 2.09 -3.41
C THR A 3 -15.13 3.48 -3.57
N ALA A 4 -15.85 4.40 -4.21
CA ALA A 4 -15.43 5.80 -4.32
C ALA A 4 -15.24 6.46 -2.95
N ALA A 5 -16.07 6.08 -1.96
CA ALA A 5 -15.93 6.56 -0.59
C ALA A 5 -14.61 6.09 0.04
N GLN A 6 -14.22 4.82 -0.15
CA GLN A 6 -12.94 4.30 0.31
C GLN A 6 -11.75 4.99 -0.36
N MET A 7 -11.84 5.32 -1.66
CA MET A 7 -10.79 6.10 -2.34
C MET A 7 -10.60 7.49 -1.71
N ARG A 8 -11.70 8.23 -1.53
CA ARG A 8 -11.65 9.58 -0.93
C ARG A 8 -11.12 9.54 0.50
N ALA A 9 -11.57 8.55 1.29
CA ALA A 9 -11.11 8.36 2.65
C ALA A 9 -9.62 7.98 2.71
N ALA A 10 -9.14 7.11 1.82
CA ALA A 10 -7.73 6.76 1.72
C ALA A 10 -6.85 7.99 1.41
N ARG A 11 -7.28 8.84 0.46
CA ARG A 11 -6.58 10.10 0.19
C ARG A 11 -6.55 11.04 1.39
N ALA A 12 -7.67 11.17 2.09
CA ALA A 12 -7.75 12.00 3.29
C ALA A 12 -6.78 11.51 4.38
N LEU A 13 -6.65 10.19 4.57
CA LEU A 13 -5.67 9.60 5.49
C LEU A 13 -4.22 9.87 5.08
N LEU A 14 -3.93 9.85 3.77
CA LEU A 14 -2.60 10.11 3.22
C LEU A 14 -2.27 11.61 3.13
N GLY A 15 -3.25 12.49 3.28
CA GLY A 15 -3.08 13.93 3.08
C GLY A 15 -2.75 14.31 1.63
N ILE A 16 -3.21 13.52 0.65
CA ILE A 16 -2.90 13.72 -0.78
C ILE A 16 -4.11 14.16 -1.61
N ASP A 17 -3.85 14.91 -2.67
CA ASP A 17 -4.84 15.29 -3.67
C ASP A 17 -5.03 14.21 -4.77
N GLN A 18 -5.94 14.47 -5.72
CA GLN A 18 -6.21 13.56 -6.83
C GLN A 18 -5.04 13.41 -7.81
N ARG A 19 -4.21 14.44 -7.96
CA ARG A 19 -3.05 14.44 -8.87
C ARG A 19 -1.94 13.57 -8.30
N GLN A 20 -1.67 13.69 -7.01
CA GLN A 20 -0.72 12.85 -6.30
C GLN A 20 -1.15 11.38 -6.30
N LEU A 21 -2.44 11.09 -6.09
CA LEU A 21 -2.94 9.71 -6.21
C LEU A 21 -2.78 9.16 -7.64
N ALA A 22 -3.08 9.98 -8.65
CA ALA A 22 -2.91 9.64 -10.06
C ALA A 22 -1.44 9.29 -10.37
N GLU A 23 -0.50 10.10 -9.89
CA GLU A 23 0.93 9.85 -10.02
C GLU A 23 1.37 8.53 -9.34
N LEU A 24 0.98 8.33 -8.08
CA LEU A 24 1.30 7.10 -7.33
C LEU A 24 0.79 5.83 -8.00
N ALA A 25 -0.41 5.88 -8.60
CA ALA A 25 -1.01 4.75 -9.31
C ALA A 25 -0.57 4.64 -10.79
N GLY A 26 0.09 5.68 -11.33
CA GLY A 26 0.34 5.87 -12.76
C GLY A 26 -0.94 5.94 -13.62
N ILE A 27 -2.05 6.36 -13.03
CA ILE A 27 -3.36 6.49 -13.68
C ILE A 27 -3.57 7.96 -14.02
N SER A 28 -4.23 8.27 -15.15
CA SER A 28 -4.49 9.67 -15.49
C SER A 28 -5.43 10.35 -14.50
N VAL A 29 -5.20 11.64 -14.20
CA VAL A 29 -6.05 12.45 -13.30
C VAL A 29 -7.54 12.38 -13.66
N PRO A 30 -7.95 12.49 -14.95
CA PRO A 30 -9.37 12.36 -15.32
C PRO A 30 -9.95 10.98 -15.01
N THR A 31 -9.13 9.92 -15.01
CA THR A 31 -9.58 8.58 -14.63
C THR A 31 -9.79 8.48 -13.13
N ILE A 32 -8.87 9.01 -12.31
CA ILE A 32 -9.06 9.12 -10.86
C ILE A 32 -10.32 9.91 -10.53
N GLN A 33 -10.55 11.05 -11.19
CA GLN A 33 -11.76 11.86 -11.02
C GLN A 33 -13.05 11.06 -11.32
N ARG A 34 -13.09 10.32 -12.44
CA ARG A 34 -14.23 9.46 -12.78
C ARG A 34 -14.42 8.33 -11.75
N MET A 35 -13.33 7.74 -11.27
CA MET A 35 -13.40 6.70 -10.23
C MET A 35 -13.98 7.25 -8.93
N GLU A 36 -13.53 8.43 -8.47
CA GLU A 36 -14.06 9.07 -7.26
C GLU A 36 -15.48 9.64 -7.39
N ALA A 37 -15.93 9.91 -8.61
CA ALA A 37 -17.30 10.33 -8.91
C ALA A 37 -18.29 9.14 -8.99
N SER A 38 -17.81 7.91 -8.88
CA SER A 38 -18.68 6.72 -8.89
C SER A 38 -19.62 6.72 -7.67
N ALA A 39 -20.88 6.35 -7.87
CA ALA A 39 -21.87 6.35 -6.80
C ALA A 39 -21.62 5.28 -5.72
N ASP A 40 -20.94 4.19 -6.09
CA ASP A 40 -20.68 3.05 -5.20
C ASP A 40 -19.32 2.39 -5.54
N VAL A 41 -19.32 1.13 -5.97
CA VAL A 41 -18.11 0.41 -6.38
C VAL A 41 -17.53 1.07 -7.63
N VAL A 42 -16.22 1.31 -7.57
CA VAL A 42 -15.48 1.89 -8.69
C VAL A 42 -15.47 0.91 -9.85
N ARG A 43 -16.00 1.34 -11.00
CA ARG A 43 -15.97 0.57 -12.24
C ARG A 43 -14.77 0.99 -13.07
N GLY A 44 -13.99 0.01 -13.51
CA GLY A 44 -12.79 0.22 -14.32
C GLY A 44 -12.21 -1.11 -14.78
N ASN A 45 -11.20 -1.06 -15.65
CA ASN A 45 -10.45 -2.26 -15.99
C ASN A 45 -9.70 -2.77 -14.74
N VAL A 46 -9.45 -4.08 -14.71
CA VAL A 46 -8.83 -4.75 -13.56
C VAL A 46 -7.42 -4.20 -13.31
N ASP A 47 -6.66 -3.90 -14.36
CA ASP A 47 -5.30 -3.35 -14.27
C ASP A 47 -5.25 -2.03 -13.48
N SER A 48 -6.12 -1.07 -13.82
CA SER A 48 -6.18 0.22 -13.12
C SER A 48 -6.60 0.06 -11.66
N LEU A 49 -7.52 -0.86 -11.36
CA LEU A 49 -7.93 -1.15 -9.99
C LEU A 49 -6.79 -1.77 -9.18
N MET A 50 -6.03 -2.70 -9.78
CA MET A 50 -4.86 -3.31 -9.14
C MET A 50 -3.77 -2.28 -8.85
N ARG A 51 -3.46 -1.42 -9.82
CA ARG A 51 -2.47 -0.34 -9.68
C ARG A 51 -2.87 0.67 -8.61
N LEU A 52 -4.14 1.04 -8.55
CA LEU A 52 -4.69 1.90 -7.51
C LEU A 52 -4.53 1.27 -6.11
N LEU A 53 -4.91 0.01 -5.94
CA LEU A 53 -4.78 -0.69 -4.66
C LEU A 53 -3.33 -0.82 -4.22
N ALA A 54 -2.43 -1.18 -5.15
CA ALA A 54 -1.00 -1.28 -4.88
C ALA A 54 -0.38 0.07 -4.48
N ALA A 55 -0.81 1.16 -5.12
CA ALA A 55 -0.37 2.51 -4.77
C ALA A 55 -0.81 2.92 -3.36
N LEU A 56 -2.08 2.66 -3.00
CA LEU A 56 -2.59 2.93 -1.65
C LEU A 56 -1.87 2.10 -0.59
N GLU A 57 -1.64 0.81 -0.87
CA GLU A 57 -0.89 -0.09 0.01
C GLU A 57 0.54 0.38 0.22
N SER A 58 1.23 0.74 -0.85
CA SER A 58 2.61 1.23 -0.81
C SER A 58 2.73 2.58 -0.09
N ALA A 59 1.68 3.40 -0.15
CA ALA A 59 1.58 4.65 0.60
C ALA A 59 1.22 4.45 2.08
N GLY A 60 0.95 3.21 2.52
CA GLY A 60 0.69 2.87 3.91
C GLY A 60 -0.79 2.84 4.30
N VAL A 61 -1.72 2.81 3.35
CA VAL A 61 -3.15 2.61 3.59
C VAL A 61 -3.56 1.19 3.23
N GLU A 62 -4.37 0.58 4.09
CA GLU A 62 -5.04 -0.68 3.80
C GLU A 62 -6.54 -0.44 3.58
N VAL A 63 -7.06 -0.95 2.47
CA VAL A 63 -8.49 -0.92 2.14
C VAL A 63 -9.14 -2.19 2.68
N ILE A 64 -10.08 -2.03 3.60
CA ILE A 64 -10.80 -3.13 4.25
C ILE A 64 -12.03 -3.47 3.42
N ASN A 65 -12.10 -4.69 2.89
CA ASN A 65 -13.30 -5.17 2.19
C ASN A 65 -14.37 -5.60 3.20
N GLU A 66 -15.60 -5.76 2.71
CA GLU A 66 -16.69 -6.32 3.50
C GLU A 66 -16.37 -7.75 3.96
N GLY A 67 -16.55 -8.03 5.26
CA GLY A 67 -16.25 -9.34 5.86
C GLY A 67 -14.77 -9.59 6.20
N THR A 68 -13.86 -8.64 5.92
CA THR A 68 -12.49 -8.72 6.44
C THR A 68 -12.49 -8.45 7.95
N VAL A 69 -11.57 -9.05 8.71
CA VAL A 69 -11.47 -8.94 10.18
C VAL A 69 -11.32 -7.47 10.60
N SER A 70 -12.48 -6.86 10.87
CA SER A 70 -12.71 -5.63 11.59
C SER A 70 -13.59 -6.05 12.74
N THR A 71 -13.26 -5.64 13.97
CA THR A 71 -13.97 -6.07 15.19
C THR A 71 -15.49 -5.88 15.12
N ASP A 72 -15.97 -4.92 14.32
CA ASP A 72 -17.39 -4.62 14.11
C ASP A 72 -17.88 -4.83 12.65
N GLY A 73 -17.03 -5.38 11.78
CA GLY A 73 -17.33 -5.64 10.36
C GLY A 73 -17.35 -4.40 9.45
N GLY A 74 -17.75 -4.61 8.19
CA GLY A 74 -17.96 -3.56 7.19
C GLY A 74 -16.73 -3.14 6.35
N ARG A 75 -16.99 -2.33 5.31
CA ARG A 75 -15.95 -1.74 4.45
C ARG A 75 -15.33 -0.53 5.12
N GLY A 76 -14.01 -0.36 4.98
CA GLY A 76 -13.30 0.76 5.59
C GLY A 76 -11.93 1.02 4.98
N VAL A 77 -11.21 1.96 5.57
CA VAL A 77 -9.79 2.23 5.28
C VAL A 77 -9.07 2.46 6.60
N ARG A 78 -7.84 1.96 6.72
CA ARG A 78 -6.99 2.19 7.90
C ARG A 78 -5.56 2.51 7.49
N LEU A 79 -4.86 3.24 8.33
CA LEU A 79 -3.41 3.33 8.25
C LEU A 79 -2.81 1.98 8.65
N ARG A 80 -1.79 1.53 7.92
CA ARG A 80 -1.00 0.39 8.35
C ARG A 80 -0.19 0.80 9.58
N ALA A 81 -0.16 -0.07 10.59
CA ALA A 81 0.84 0.05 11.65
C ALA A 81 2.21 0.07 10.97
N LYS A 82 3.10 0.99 11.35
CA LYS A 82 4.47 1.04 10.82
C LYS A 82 5.05 -0.37 10.94
N LEU A 83 5.20 -1.05 9.81
CA LEU A 83 5.78 -2.38 9.77
C LEU A 83 7.19 -2.23 10.36
N LYS A 84 7.50 -2.98 11.43
CA LYS A 84 8.90 -3.17 11.82
C LYS A 84 9.65 -3.55 10.54
N PRO A 85 10.80 -2.93 10.24
CA PRO A 85 11.54 -3.24 9.02
C PRO A 85 11.69 -4.76 8.97
N SER A 86 11.16 -5.37 7.91
CA SER A 86 11.36 -6.80 7.70
C SER A 86 12.87 -7.00 7.74
N LYS A 87 13.32 -7.98 8.52
CA LYS A 87 14.72 -8.39 8.49
C LYS A 87 14.99 -8.87 7.06
N SER A 88 15.46 -7.96 6.22
CA SER A 88 16.32 -8.30 5.11
C SER A 88 17.39 -9.20 5.71
N GLY A 89 17.53 -10.40 5.16
CA GLY A 89 18.55 -11.36 5.57
C GLY A 89 19.91 -10.68 5.42
N ALA A 90 20.38 -10.08 6.51
CA ALA A 90 21.79 -9.90 6.76
C ALA A 90 22.33 -11.32 6.92
N THR A 91 22.74 -11.91 5.79
CA THR A 91 23.85 -12.86 5.82
C THR A 91 24.99 -12.08 6.44
N GLU A 92 25.22 -12.34 7.73
CA GLU A 92 26.34 -11.77 8.46
C GLU A 92 27.62 -12.01 7.64
N PRO A 93 28.45 -10.99 7.40
CA PRO A 93 29.82 -11.25 6.99
C PRO A 93 30.51 -11.91 8.19
N SER A 94 30.75 -13.21 8.09
CA SER A 94 31.61 -13.93 9.02
C SER A 94 33.03 -13.36 8.93
N GLY A 95 33.41 -12.57 9.93
CA GLY A 95 34.81 -12.34 10.26
C GLY A 95 35.04 -12.65 11.75
N PRO A 96 36.29 -12.68 12.22
CA PRO A 96 37.53 -13.08 11.58
C PRO A 96 37.97 -14.48 12.08
N PHE A 97 38.55 -15.32 11.22
CA PHE A 97 39.30 -16.47 11.73
C PHE A 97 40.59 -15.96 12.41
N PRO A 98 40.90 -16.40 13.64
CA PRO A 98 42.05 -15.90 14.39
C PRO A 98 43.38 -16.35 13.78
N ALA A 99 44.38 -15.48 13.96
CA ALA A 99 45.73 -15.57 13.42
C ALA A 99 46.59 -16.71 14.00
N ALA A 100 47.47 -17.20 13.14
CA ALA A 100 48.84 -17.69 13.37
C ALA A 100 49.10 -18.74 14.47
N ARG A 101 49.66 -19.88 14.06
CA ARG A 101 50.77 -20.52 14.79
C ARG A 101 51.86 -20.88 13.80
N ASP A 102 53.05 -20.39 14.11
CA ASP A 102 54.31 -20.48 13.36
C ASP A 102 54.80 -21.91 13.10
N ASP A 103 55.66 -22.00 12.08
CA ASP A 103 56.51 -23.13 11.66
C ASP A 103 57.37 -23.70 12.81
N PRO A 104 57.94 -24.91 12.63
CA PRO A 104 59.19 -25.05 11.86
C PRO A 104 59.11 -26.00 10.64
#